data_AF-A0A3D0LHR9-F1
#
_entry.id   AF-A0A3D0LHR9-F1
#
_cell.length_a   1.000
_cell.length_b   1.000
_cell.length_c   1.000
_cell.angle_alpha   90.00
_cell.angle_beta   90.00
_cell.angle_gamma   90.00
#
_symmetry.space_group_name_H-M   'P 1'
#
loop_
_entity.id
_entity.type
_entity.pdbx_description
1 polymer ?
#
loop_
_entity_poly.entity_id
_entity_poly.type
_entity_poly.pdbx_seq_one_letter_code
_entity_poly.pdbx_strand_id
1 'polypeptide(L)'
;MFIDEELKERFDLAYNRIKELPEELSENGENALKSDLREFFLHVSKYIIDVFDSYGCICEATDDIKSDDATDLNDLHADSGSSDDAEQLLFLRERNERVFAELRKNAYEKSYLNPEYAADKLGSFGKALSYIYSEVYSFPMLIADDKAFDILILMELFLEVYSICSSEDGASLTAVEEALYYYAYDYSEELIRERIEEILLPIEGLSYRICTEADLNSEYYLYSYGEYIGENERGLSKYLASLPQEEIDKIAETFVGGFRKGFETMNVPFDGKKTVNIRYSIGQERIVRAAIKGFDKIGLKPILCRYAVSRINRKQVIRQGFTNISLNMQFDYDHRCDDALFLNKRFIERKLDIMRKVYEEYREDAAVYAGPAVIESFGEETAEPVAKDDASSYTDAQQKLYTEFATRSGELVNEYIPGDKYSFTIIAFPVPEVHERFEDVFEDTVRLNTLDSNKYQRIHQCMIDVLD
;
A
#
# COMPACT_ATOMS: atom_id res chain seq x y z
N MET A 1 11.51 -7.96 -12.30
CA MET A 1 12.00 -6.69 -11.76
C MET A 1 13.00 -6.10 -12.75
N PHE A 2 12.85 -4.85 -13.20
CA PHE A 2 13.91 -4.19 -13.98
C PHE A 2 14.96 -3.65 -13.01
N ILE A 3 16.18 -4.19 -13.09
CA ILE A 3 17.28 -3.87 -12.18
C ILE A 3 18.50 -3.51 -13.03
N ASP A 4 19.13 -2.36 -12.77
CA ASP A 4 20.44 -2.07 -13.37
C ASP A 4 21.52 -3.00 -12.79
N GLU A 5 22.69 -3.05 -13.42
CA GLU A 5 23.72 -4.03 -13.08
C GLU A 5 24.26 -3.86 -11.65
N GLU A 6 24.40 -2.62 -11.18
CA GLU A 6 24.89 -2.30 -9.82
C GLU A 6 23.84 -2.66 -8.76
N LEU A 7 22.58 -2.30 -9.02
CA LEU A 7 21.46 -2.62 -8.14
C LEU A 7 21.27 -4.14 -8.04
N LYS A 8 21.47 -4.87 -9.14
CA LYS A 8 21.36 -6.34 -9.18
C LYS A 8 22.46 -7.00 -8.35
N GLU A 9 23.70 -6.56 -8.47
CA GLU A 9 24.81 -7.10 -7.68
C GLU A 9 24.56 -6.95 -6.18
N ARG A 10 24.13 -5.75 -5.74
CA ARG A 10 23.77 -5.50 -4.34
C ARG A 10 22.59 -6.34 -3.87
N PHE A 11 21.57 -6.47 -4.71
CA PHE A 11 20.40 -7.30 -4.45
C PHE A 11 20.78 -8.76 -4.23
N ASP A 12 21.56 -9.33 -5.15
CA ASP A 12 22.01 -10.71 -5.09
C ASP A 12 22.90 -10.93 -3.85
N LEU A 13 23.78 -9.98 -3.51
CA LEU A 13 24.61 -10.05 -2.31
C LEU A 13 23.76 -10.08 -1.02
N ALA A 14 22.80 -9.15 -0.90
CA ALA A 14 21.94 -9.05 0.27
C ALA A 14 21.03 -10.29 0.41
N TYR A 15 20.38 -10.70 -0.67
CA TYR A 15 19.48 -11.84 -0.65
C TYR A 15 20.22 -13.16 -0.38
N ASN A 16 21.38 -13.39 -1.01
CA ASN A 16 22.19 -14.58 -0.73
C ASN A 16 22.64 -14.62 0.72
N ARG A 17 23.03 -13.48 1.31
CA ARG A 17 23.38 -13.42 2.73
C ARG A 17 22.18 -13.78 3.61
N ILE A 18 20.97 -13.31 3.29
CA ILE A 18 19.75 -13.67 4.02
C ILE A 18 19.47 -15.18 3.93
N LYS A 19 19.72 -15.81 2.77
CA LYS A 19 19.54 -17.26 2.57
C LYS A 19 20.47 -18.12 3.44
N GLU A 20 21.64 -17.61 3.83
CA GLU A 20 22.57 -18.30 4.71
C GLU A 20 22.14 -18.24 6.19
N LEU A 21 21.37 -17.20 6.57
CA LEU A 21 21.00 -16.97 7.98
C LEU A 21 20.23 -18.14 8.61
N PRO A 22 19.24 -18.78 7.97
CA PRO A 22 18.55 -19.90 8.59
C PRO A 22 19.45 -21.06 8.98
N GLU A 23 20.47 -21.38 8.17
CA GLU A 23 21.44 -22.43 8.49
C GLU A 23 22.36 -22.00 9.64
N GLU A 24 22.94 -20.80 9.55
CA GLU A 24 23.79 -20.19 10.58
C GLU A 24 23.09 -20.08 11.94
N LEU A 25 21.80 -19.73 11.92
CA LEU A 25 20.95 -19.57 13.10
C LEU A 25 20.26 -20.88 13.50
N SER A 26 20.41 -22.00 12.79
CA SER A 26 19.89 -23.31 13.21
C SER A 26 20.94 -24.14 13.95
N GLU A 27 22.23 -23.93 13.65
CA GLU A 27 23.32 -24.62 14.34
C GLU A 27 23.49 -24.10 15.78
N ASN A 28 23.61 -24.99 16.76
CA ASN A 28 23.94 -24.66 18.15
C ASN A 28 25.43 -24.30 18.30
N GLY A 29 25.97 -23.51 17.38
CA GLY A 29 27.31 -22.94 17.48
C GLY A 29 27.36 -21.92 18.61
N GLU A 30 28.57 -21.60 19.07
CA GLU A 30 28.89 -20.50 19.99
C GLU A 30 28.58 -19.13 19.36
N ASN A 31 27.38 -18.93 18.82
CA ASN A 31 26.99 -17.67 18.21
C ASN A 31 26.70 -16.67 19.35
N ALA A 32 27.28 -15.47 19.28
CA ALA A 32 27.20 -14.45 20.33
C ALA A 32 25.79 -13.87 20.55
N LEU A 33 24.86 -14.20 19.65
CA LEU A 33 23.49 -13.71 19.64
C LEU A 33 22.62 -14.40 20.71
N LYS A 34 21.89 -13.59 21.50
CA LYS A 34 20.93 -14.09 22.50
C LYS A 34 19.83 -14.93 21.83
N SER A 35 19.33 -15.95 22.54
CA SER A 35 18.33 -16.90 22.05
C SER A 35 17.11 -16.21 21.41
N ASP A 36 16.54 -15.20 22.07
CA ASP A 36 15.32 -14.55 21.57
C ASP A 36 15.58 -13.72 20.29
N LEU A 37 16.73 -13.04 20.20
CA LEU A 37 17.14 -12.33 18.98
C LEU A 37 17.41 -13.32 17.84
N ARG A 38 18.05 -14.45 18.14
CA ARG A 38 18.28 -15.54 17.17
C ARG A 38 16.97 -16.06 16.60
N GLU A 39 15.95 -16.26 17.44
CA GLU A 39 14.62 -16.69 16.99
C GLU A 39 13.97 -15.65 16.08
N PHE A 40 14.06 -14.35 16.40
CA PHE A 40 13.57 -13.27 15.54
C PHE A 40 14.23 -13.27 14.16
N PHE A 41 15.56 -13.25 14.08
CA PHE A 41 16.25 -13.20 12.78
C PHE A 41 16.04 -14.48 11.96
N LEU A 42 15.95 -15.63 12.62
CA LEU A 42 15.59 -16.89 11.96
C LEU A 42 14.17 -16.84 11.38
N HIS A 43 13.22 -16.27 12.13
CA HIS A 43 11.83 -16.11 11.69
C HIS A 43 11.72 -15.17 10.49
N VAL A 44 12.28 -13.97 10.60
CA VAL A 44 12.18 -12.94 9.55
C VAL A 44 12.94 -13.35 8.29
N SER A 45 14.13 -13.96 8.40
CA SER A 45 14.86 -14.48 7.22
C SER A 45 14.08 -15.55 6.48
N LYS A 46 13.43 -16.48 7.21
CA LYS A 46 12.54 -17.48 6.60
C LYS A 46 11.34 -16.86 5.92
N TYR A 47 10.73 -15.83 6.52
CA TYR A 47 9.63 -15.11 5.89
C TYR A 47 10.09 -14.43 4.59
N ILE A 48 11.23 -13.75 4.60
CA ILE A 48 11.81 -13.14 3.41
C ILE A 48 11.97 -14.20 2.32
N ILE A 49 12.66 -15.30 2.60
CA ILE A 49 12.89 -16.39 1.64
C ILE A 49 11.58 -16.96 1.09
N ASP A 50 10.59 -17.25 1.96
CA ASP A 50 9.29 -17.77 1.51
C ASP A 50 8.57 -16.79 0.60
N VAL A 51 8.62 -15.47 0.87
CA VAL A 51 8.05 -14.45 -0.03
C VAL A 51 8.76 -14.46 -1.38
N PHE A 52 10.10 -14.43 -1.41
CA PHE A 52 10.85 -14.43 -2.67
C PHE A 52 10.58 -15.68 -3.51
N ASP A 53 10.62 -16.86 -2.89
CA ASP A 53 10.34 -18.13 -3.55
C ASP A 53 8.89 -18.20 -4.06
N SER A 54 7.94 -17.72 -3.25
CA SER A 54 6.50 -17.72 -3.57
C SER A 54 6.10 -16.77 -4.70
N TYR A 55 6.88 -15.73 -4.94
CA TYR A 55 6.66 -14.76 -6.01
C TYR A 55 7.58 -14.99 -7.22
N GLY A 56 8.36 -16.07 -7.23
CA GLY A 56 9.23 -16.43 -8.35
C GLY A 56 10.42 -15.47 -8.53
N CYS A 57 10.78 -14.74 -7.48
CA CYS A 57 11.90 -13.80 -7.48
C CYS A 57 13.21 -14.55 -7.18
N ILE A 58 13.62 -15.47 -8.06
CA ILE A 58 14.85 -16.25 -7.88
C ILE A 58 16.01 -15.54 -8.58
N CYS A 59 16.98 -15.10 -7.78
CA CYS A 59 18.30 -14.65 -8.22
C CYS A 59 19.19 -15.87 -8.55
N GLU A 60 18.96 -16.54 -9.67
CA GLU A 60 19.94 -17.52 -10.16
C GLU A 60 20.64 -16.98 -11.40
N ALA A 61 21.97 -16.85 -11.30
CA ALA A 61 22.86 -16.76 -12.45
C ALA A 61 22.88 -18.13 -13.16
N THR A 62 21.84 -18.45 -13.93
CA THR A 62 21.90 -19.54 -14.90
C THR A 62 22.27 -18.96 -16.26
N ASP A 63 23.55 -19.02 -16.59
CA ASP A 63 24.10 -18.81 -17.94
C ASP A 63 23.66 -19.89 -18.96
N ASP A 64 22.62 -20.70 -18.68
CA ASP A 64 22.22 -21.82 -19.55
C ASP A 64 20.71 -22.15 -19.53
N ILE A 65 19.84 -21.15 -19.33
CA ILE A 65 18.43 -21.28 -19.74
C ILE A 65 18.21 -20.39 -20.95
N LYS A 66 18.21 -21.02 -22.13
CA LYS A 66 17.62 -20.42 -23.33
C LYS A 66 16.16 -20.09 -23.02
N SER A 67 15.90 -18.80 -22.83
CA SER A 67 14.75 -17.96 -23.22
C SER A 67 13.35 -18.54 -23.52
N ASP A 68 13.01 -19.78 -23.20
CA ASP A 68 11.71 -20.38 -23.58
C ASP A 68 10.86 -20.84 -22.38
N ASP A 69 11.36 -20.78 -21.14
CA ASP A 69 10.66 -21.32 -19.94
C ASP A 69 10.67 -20.41 -18.71
N ALA A 70 10.90 -19.09 -18.89
CA ALA A 70 10.42 -18.13 -17.90
C ALA A 70 8.88 -18.09 -18.05
N THR A 71 8.17 -18.88 -17.26
CA THR A 71 6.73 -18.80 -17.17
C THR A 71 6.40 -17.40 -16.68
N ASP A 72 5.97 -16.58 -17.61
CA ASP A 72 5.47 -15.23 -17.40
C ASP A 72 4.28 -15.36 -16.44
N LEU A 73 4.52 -15.19 -15.14
CA LEU A 73 3.43 -15.01 -14.17
C LEU A 73 2.65 -13.69 -14.43
N ASN A 74 3.07 -12.93 -15.47
CA ASN A 74 2.36 -11.81 -16.08
C ASN A 74 1.54 -12.20 -17.32
N ASP A 75 1.34 -13.48 -17.64
CA ASP A 75 0.43 -13.84 -18.73
C ASP A 75 -1.01 -13.55 -18.30
N LEU A 76 -1.45 -12.31 -18.56
CA LEU A 76 -2.76 -11.72 -18.24
C LEU A 76 -3.92 -12.36 -19.03
N HIS A 77 -3.70 -13.53 -19.63
CA HIS A 77 -4.64 -14.24 -20.47
C HIS A 77 -4.75 -15.71 -20.06
N ALA A 78 -5.54 -15.97 -19.00
CA ALA A 78 -6.02 -17.31 -18.73
C ALA A 78 -7.07 -17.70 -19.78
N ASP A 79 -6.71 -18.55 -20.73
CA ASP A 79 -7.64 -19.24 -21.63
C ASP A 79 -8.41 -20.29 -20.84
N SER A 80 -9.73 -20.20 -20.85
CA SER A 80 -10.60 -20.87 -19.88
C SER A 80 -10.80 -22.37 -20.14
N GLY A 81 -10.45 -23.22 -19.17
CA GLY A 81 -11.16 -24.50 -18.97
C GLY A 81 -10.31 -25.74 -18.73
N SER A 82 -9.05 -25.61 -18.29
CA SER A 82 -8.18 -26.76 -18.03
C SER A 82 -8.17 -27.18 -16.54
N SER A 83 -7.73 -28.41 -16.24
CA SER A 83 -7.48 -28.85 -14.86
C SER A 83 -6.36 -28.04 -14.19
N ASP A 84 -5.47 -27.46 -14.99
CA ASP A 84 -4.28 -26.74 -14.55
C ASP A 84 -4.67 -25.35 -14.03
N ASP A 85 -5.75 -24.75 -14.58
CA ASP A 85 -6.27 -23.46 -14.14
C ASP A 85 -6.71 -23.54 -12.66
N ALA A 86 -7.56 -24.51 -12.32
CA ALA A 86 -8.07 -24.67 -10.96
C ALA A 86 -6.94 -24.93 -9.93
N GLU A 87 -5.90 -25.66 -10.33
CA GLU A 87 -4.72 -25.91 -9.51
C GLU A 87 -3.90 -24.63 -9.31
N GLN A 88 -3.70 -23.83 -10.35
CA GLN A 88 -3.01 -22.54 -10.25
C GLN A 88 -3.76 -21.55 -9.36
N LEU A 89 -5.09 -21.45 -9.48
CA LEU A 89 -5.88 -20.56 -8.62
C LEU A 89 -5.83 -21.02 -7.15
N LEU A 90 -5.85 -22.33 -6.90
CA LEU A 90 -5.67 -22.88 -5.57
C LEU A 90 -4.29 -22.52 -5.01
N PHE A 91 -3.24 -22.67 -5.81
CA PHE A 91 -1.88 -22.25 -5.44
C PHE A 91 -1.82 -20.76 -5.07
N LEU A 92 -2.43 -19.87 -5.86
CA LEU A 92 -2.45 -18.44 -5.59
C LEU A 92 -3.17 -18.11 -4.27
N ARG A 93 -4.30 -18.78 -4.00
CA ARG A 93 -5.03 -18.69 -2.73
C ARG A 93 -4.18 -19.17 -1.55
N GLU A 94 -3.59 -20.35 -1.66
CA GLU A 94 -2.75 -20.92 -0.61
C GLU A 94 -1.51 -20.07 -0.33
N ARG A 95 -0.88 -19.54 -1.38
CA ARG A 95 0.22 -18.56 -1.26
C ARG A 95 -0.25 -17.33 -0.50
N ASN A 96 -1.38 -16.74 -0.89
CA ASN A 96 -1.91 -15.53 -0.25
C ASN A 96 -2.17 -15.77 1.25
N GLU A 97 -2.78 -16.90 1.57
CA GLU A 97 -3.07 -17.27 2.96
C GLU A 97 -1.80 -17.53 3.78
N ARG A 98 -0.79 -18.17 3.18
CA ARG A 98 0.50 -18.44 3.84
C ARG A 98 1.27 -17.15 4.11
N VAL A 99 1.41 -16.29 3.10
CA VAL A 99 2.20 -15.05 3.20
C VAL A 99 1.62 -14.11 4.25
N PHE A 100 0.29 -13.95 4.29
CA PHE A 100 -0.38 -13.03 5.21
C PHE A 100 -0.88 -13.70 6.52
N ALA A 101 -0.46 -14.94 6.79
CA ALA A 101 -0.99 -15.75 7.89
C ALA A 101 -0.85 -15.09 9.26
N GLU A 102 0.25 -14.36 9.49
CA GLU A 102 0.55 -13.73 10.78
C GLU A 102 -0.32 -12.53 11.12
N LEU A 103 -0.94 -11.90 10.11
CA LEU A 103 -1.89 -10.81 10.36
C LEU A 103 -3.28 -11.31 10.76
N ARG A 104 -3.57 -12.61 10.65
CA ARG A 104 -4.84 -13.17 11.15
C ARG A 104 -4.89 -13.00 12.67
N LYS A 105 -6.04 -12.55 13.20
CA LYS A 105 -6.22 -12.14 14.61
C LYS A 105 -5.51 -13.04 15.65
N ASN A 106 -5.72 -14.35 15.60
CA ASN A 106 -5.13 -15.29 16.56
C ASN A 106 -3.62 -15.53 16.37
N ALA A 107 -3.12 -15.39 15.14
CA ALA A 107 -1.70 -15.50 14.83
C ALA A 107 -0.95 -14.21 15.20
N TYR A 108 -1.60 -13.06 14.98
CA TYR A 108 -1.06 -11.74 15.28
C TYR A 108 -0.67 -11.57 16.74
N GLU A 109 -1.47 -12.09 17.67
CA GLU A 109 -1.17 -12.09 19.11
C GLU A 109 0.16 -12.78 19.46
N LYS A 110 0.68 -13.64 18.57
CA LYS A 110 1.93 -14.40 18.75
C LYS A 110 2.97 -14.11 17.68
N SER A 111 2.82 -13.00 16.96
CA SER A 111 3.71 -12.58 15.89
C SER A 111 4.66 -11.48 16.36
N TYR A 112 5.87 -11.43 15.81
CA TYR A 112 6.77 -10.30 15.99
C TYR A 112 6.24 -8.99 15.35
N LEU A 113 5.20 -9.07 14.51
CA LEU A 113 4.43 -7.91 14.04
C LEU A 113 3.53 -7.30 15.13
N ASN A 114 3.36 -7.97 16.26
CA ASN A 114 2.67 -7.38 17.41
C ASN A 114 3.71 -6.82 18.38
N PRO A 115 3.74 -5.49 18.61
CA PRO A 115 4.75 -4.87 19.47
C PRO A 115 4.77 -5.41 20.91
N GLU A 116 3.62 -5.83 21.45
CA GLU A 116 3.53 -6.43 22.80
C GLU A 116 4.22 -7.81 22.83
N TYR A 117 3.98 -8.65 21.83
CA TYR A 117 4.66 -9.93 21.70
C TYR A 117 6.16 -9.74 21.44
N ALA A 118 6.52 -8.79 20.57
CA ALA A 118 7.91 -8.45 20.30
C ALA A 118 8.63 -7.94 21.55
N ALA A 119 7.98 -7.11 22.39
CA ALA A 119 8.54 -6.63 23.64
C ALA A 119 8.71 -7.75 24.69
N ASP A 120 7.73 -8.67 24.80
CA ASP A 120 7.83 -9.84 25.69
C ASP A 120 9.05 -10.71 25.33
N LYS A 121 9.31 -10.92 24.04
CA LYS A 121 10.40 -11.78 23.56
C LYS A 121 11.75 -11.06 23.48
N LEU A 122 11.77 -9.84 22.95
CA LEU A 122 13.00 -9.15 22.57
C LEU A 122 13.38 -8.04 23.55
N GLY A 123 12.57 -7.82 24.58
CA GLY A 123 12.75 -6.78 25.58
C GLY A 123 12.81 -5.39 24.93
N SER A 124 13.87 -4.63 25.25
CA SER A 124 14.04 -3.26 24.74
C SER A 124 14.18 -3.16 23.22
N PHE A 125 14.51 -4.25 22.52
CA PHE A 125 14.60 -4.28 21.06
C PHE A 125 13.24 -4.46 20.38
N GLY A 126 12.19 -4.84 21.13
CA GLY A 126 10.89 -5.21 20.59
C GLY A 126 10.30 -4.16 19.64
N LYS A 127 10.32 -2.89 20.02
CA LYS A 127 9.81 -1.78 19.18
C LYS A 127 10.52 -1.67 17.84
N ALA A 128 11.86 -1.59 17.87
CA ALA A 128 12.68 -1.43 16.68
C ALA A 128 12.58 -2.63 15.74
N LEU A 129 12.62 -3.86 16.28
CA LEU A 129 12.58 -5.08 15.50
C LEU A 129 11.18 -5.40 14.97
N SER A 130 10.12 -5.07 15.73
CA SER A 130 8.74 -5.16 15.24
C SER A 130 8.49 -4.20 14.08
N TYR A 131 9.02 -2.98 14.14
CA TYR A 131 8.99 -2.03 13.03
C TYR A 131 9.69 -2.59 11.78
N ILE A 132 10.93 -3.08 11.90
CA ILE A 132 11.65 -3.67 10.76
C ILE A 132 10.84 -4.80 10.15
N TYR A 133 10.28 -5.68 10.98
CA TYR A 133 9.49 -6.78 10.47
C TYR A 133 8.22 -6.29 9.77
N SER A 134 7.57 -5.23 10.27
CA SER A 134 6.40 -4.62 9.62
C SER A 134 6.72 -4.06 8.23
N GLU A 135 7.89 -3.44 8.04
CA GLU A 135 8.33 -2.96 6.71
C GLU A 135 8.70 -4.13 5.80
N VAL A 136 9.39 -5.16 6.30
CA VAL A 136 9.66 -6.41 5.56
C VAL A 136 8.36 -7.11 5.15
N TYR A 137 7.32 -7.05 5.99
CA TYR A 137 6.02 -7.64 5.68
C TYR A 137 5.33 -6.99 4.46
N SER A 138 5.80 -5.82 4.01
CA SER A 138 5.35 -5.17 2.79
C SER A 138 6.01 -5.68 1.50
N PHE A 139 7.01 -6.58 1.59
CA PHE A 139 7.72 -7.13 0.42
C PHE A 139 6.80 -7.67 -0.69
N PRO A 140 5.71 -8.42 -0.42
CA PRO A 140 4.77 -8.82 -1.47
C PRO A 140 4.22 -7.66 -2.30
N MET A 141 3.95 -6.51 -1.67
CA MET A 141 3.44 -5.30 -2.33
C MET A 141 4.55 -4.62 -3.14
N LEU A 142 5.76 -4.51 -2.58
CA LEU A 142 6.91 -3.92 -3.26
C LEU A 142 7.31 -4.74 -4.49
N ILE A 143 7.27 -6.07 -4.39
CA ILE A 143 7.52 -6.98 -5.52
C ILE A 143 6.49 -6.75 -6.62
N ALA A 144 5.20 -6.67 -6.27
CA ALA A 144 4.13 -6.43 -7.23
C ALA A 144 4.27 -5.07 -7.94
N ASP A 145 4.73 -4.05 -7.22
CA ASP A 145 4.94 -2.70 -7.75
C ASP A 145 6.30 -2.50 -8.45
N ASP A 146 7.11 -3.55 -8.61
CA ASP A 146 8.45 -3.49 -9.23
C ASP A 146 9.46 -2.59 -8.48
N LYS A 147 9.34 -2.53 -7.14
CA LYS A 147 10.16 -1.66 -6.28
C LYS A 147 11.42 -2.35 -5.76
N ALA A 148 12.28 -2.75 -6.69
CA ALA A 148 13.54 -3.42 -6.41
C ALA A 148 14.43 -2.69 -5.40
N PHE A 149 14.52 -1.37 -5.55
CA PHE A 149 15.36 -0.52 -4.73
C PHE A 149 14.89 -0.50 -3.27
N ASP A 150 13.60 -0.26 -3.04
CA ASP A 150 12.98 -0.25 -1.70
C ASP A 150 13.21 -1.58 -0.97
N ILE A 151 13.06 -2.70 -1.69
CA ILE A 151 13.33 -4.03 -1.15
C ILE A 151 14.81 -4.18 -0.75
N LEU A 152 15.73 -3.79 -1.64
CA LEU A 152 17.16 -3.88 -1.38
C LEU A 152 17.56 -3.13 -0.11
N ILE A 153 17.17 -1.85 0.00
CA ILE A 153 17.58 -1.01 1.13
C ILE A 153 17.00 -1.54 2.45
N LEU A 154 15.83 -2.17 2.43
CA LEU A 154 15.24 -2.84 3.60
C LEU A 154 15.99 -4.14 3.95
N MET A 155 16.41 -4.93 2.95
CA MET A 155 17.26 -6.11 3.18
C MET A 155 18.63 -5.72 3.76
N GLU A 156 19.25 -4.66 3.23
CA GLU A 156 20.51 -4.11 3.74
C GLU A 156 20.35 -3.63 5.19
N LEU A 157 19.28 -2.89 5.51
CA LEU A 157 18.97 -2.50 6.89
C LEU A 157 18.79 -3.72 7.80
N PHE A 158 18.04 -4.73 7.36
CA PHE A 158 17.83 -5.97 8.12
C PHE A 158 19.17 -6.67 8.44
N LEU A 159 20.07 -6.75 7.46
CA LEU A 159 21.41 -7.34 7.61
C LEU A 159 22.35 -6.49 8.48
N GLU A 160 22.27 -5.16 8.40
CA GLU A 160 23.00 -4.25 9.27
C GLU A 160 22.57 -4.45 10.73
N VAL A 161 21.26 -4.48 10.98
CA VAL A 161 20.68 -4.70 12.32
C VAL A 161 21.02 -6.09 12.84
N TYR A 162 21.00 -7.13 11.99
CA TYR A 162 21.50 -8.45 12.34
C TYR A 162 22.97 -8.41 12.79
N SER A 163 23.83 -7.71 12.04
CA SER A 163 25.26 -7.59 12.34
C SER A 163 25.50 -6.85 13.66
N ILE A 164 24.75 -5.78 13.92
CA ILE A 164 24.78 -5.04 15.20
C ILE A 164 24.37 -5.94 16.37
N CYS A 165 23.33 -6.75 16.20
CA CYS A 165 22.83 -7.63 17.25
C CYS A 165 23.76 -8.83 17.52
N SER A 166 24.52 -9.25 16.51
CA SER A 166 25.43 -10.41 16.56
C SER A 166 26.88 -10.03 16.92
N SER A 167 27.14 -8.76 17.23
CA SER A 167 28.46 -8.27 17.61
C SER A 167 29.03 -8.99 18.85
N GLU A 168 30.35 -9.27 18.84
CA GLU A 168 31.06 -9.86 19.98
C GLU A 168 30.99 -8.98 21.24
N ASP A 169 30.88 -7.66 21.07
CA ASP A 169 30.71 -6.69 22.17
C ASP A 169 29.27 -6.68 22.73
N GLY A 170 28.37 -7.45 22.13
CA GLY A 170 26.96 -7.57 22.47
C GLY A 170 26.05 -6.62 21.69
N ALA A 171 24.76 -6.96 21.64
CA ALA A 171 23.74 -6.18 20.95
C ALA A 171 23.57 -4.77 21.55
N SER A 172 23.64 -3.74 20.72
CA SER A 172 23.44 -2.34 21.11
C SER A 172 22.14 -1.78 20.53
N LEU A 173 21.17 -1.47 21.41
CA LEU A 173 19.91 -0.84 21.00
C LEU A 173 20.14 0.52 20.35
N THR A 174 21.05 1.33 20.89
CA THR A 174 21.38 2.64 20.33
C THR A 174 21.92 2.53 18.90
N ALA A 175 22.75 1.53 18.62
CA ALA A 175 23.25 1.32 17.26
C ALA A 175 22.12 0.87 16.30
N VAL A 176 21.16 0.06 16.77
CA VAL A 176 19.97 -0.29 15.99
C VAL A 176 19.11 0.96 15.71
N GLU A 177 18.85 1.79 16.71
CA GLU A 177 18.10 3.04 16.54
C GLU A 177 18.82 4.02 15.58
N GLU A 178 20.15 4.08 15.63
CA GLU A 178 20.96 4.84 14.67
C GLU A 178 20.82 4.30 13.25
N ALA A 179 20.92 2.98 13.05
CA ALA A 179 20.73 2.36 11.73
C ALA A 179 19.34 2.67 11.16
N LEU A 180 18.28 2.60 11.98
CA LEU A 180 16.92 2.98 11.56
C LEU A 180 16.83 4.46 11.16
N TYR A 181 17.45 5.35 11.93
CA TYR A 181 17.48 6.77 11.63
C TYR A 181 18.22 7.06 10.32
N TYR A 182 19.40 6.47 10.12
CA TYR A 182 20.20 6.69 8.91
C TYR A 182 19.57 6.06 7.68
N TYR A 183 18.96 4.88 7.79
CA TYR A 183 18.12 4.32 6.73
C TYR A 183 17.04 5.33 6.29
N ALA A 184 16.26 5.85 7.24
CA ALA A 184 15.21 6.80 6.93
C ALA A 184 15.76 8.12 6.37
N TYR A 185 16.87 8.62 6.92
CA TYR A 185 17.47 9.89 6.54
C TYR A 185 18.16 9.82 5.18
N ASP A 186 18.96 8.79 4.92
CA ASP A 186 19.80 8.69 3.72
C ASP A 186 18.93 8.42 2.49
N TYR A 187 18.02 7.43 2.55
CA TYR A 187 17.12 7.06 1.45
C TYR A 187 15.85 7.92 1.33
N SER A 188 15.72 8.97 2.15
CA SER A 188 14.55 9.85 2.10
C SER A 188 14.39 10.54 0.74
N GLU A 189 15.47 10.86 0.03
CA GLU A 189 15.38 11.57 -1.25
C GLU A 189 14.69 10.72 -2.30
N GLU A 190 15.09 9.46 -2.45
CA GLU A 190 14.54 8.48 -3.38
C GLU A 190 13.08 8.16 -3.01
N LEU A 191 12.83 7.77 -1.75
CA LEU A 191 11.52 7.30 -1.32
C LEU A 191 10.46 8.43 -1.34
N ILE A 192 10.81 9.66 -0.93
CA ILE A 192 9.85 10.78 -0.96
C ILE A 192 9.61 11.24 -2.40
N ARG A 193 10.65 11.27 -3.24
CA ARG A 193 10.52 11.62 -4.65
C ARG A 193 9.56 10.68 -5.35
N GLU A 194 9.83 9.37 -5.26
CA GLU A 194 9.00 8.34 -5.87
C GLU A 194 7.54 8.51 -5.43
N ARG A 195 7.30 8.76 -4.14
CA ARG A 195 5.94 8.98 -3.65
C ARG A 195 5.25 10.21 -4.24
N ILE A 196 5.98 11.31 -4.46
CA ILE A 196 5.41 12.51 -5.08
C ILE A 196 5.11 12.25 -6.56
N GLU A 197 5.98 11.52 -7.26
CA GLU A 197 5.80 11.12 -8.64
C GLU A 197 4.54 10.24 -8.81
N GLU A 198 4.36 9.24 -7.94
CA GLU A 198 3.18 8.37 -7.93
C GLU A 198 1.84 9.10 -7.78
N ILE A 199 1.81 10.26 -7.10
CA ILE A 199 0.58 11.01 -6.87
C ILE A 199 0.35 12.13 -7.89
N LEU A 200 1.36 12.48 -8.69
CA LEU A 200 1.30 13.55 -9.70
C LEU A 200 1.27 13.02 -11.13
N LEU A 201 1.93 11.90 -11.40
CA LEU A 201 2.19 11.41 -12.75
C LEU A 201 1.25 10.25 -13.11
N PRO A 202 0.62 10.26 -14.30
CA PRO A 202 -0.23 9.17 -14.77
C PRO A 202 0.63 8.02 -15.32
N ILE A 203 1.32 7.31 -14.43
CA ILE A 203 2.19 6.17 -14.76
C ILE A 203 1.33 4.95 -15.09
N GLU A 204 1.64 4.25 -16.19
CA GLU A 204 0.99 2.99 -16.59
C GLU A 204 1.59 1.78 -15.83
N GLY A 205 1.56 1.88 -14.49
CA GLY A 205 2.09 0.87 -13.56
C GLY A 205 1.16 -0.34 -13.38
N LEU A 206 1.44 -1.15 -12.35
CA LEU A 206 0.72 -2.39 -12.02
C LEU A 206 -0.81 -2.23 -12.08
N SER A 207 -1.35 -1.29 -11.29
CA SER A 207 -2.79 -1.14 -11.13
C SER A 207 -3.49 -0.62 -12.39
N TYR A 208 -2.80 0.21 -13.18
CA TYR A 208 -3.29 0.64 -14.49
C TYR A 208 -3.40 -0.55 -15.42
N ARG A 209 -2.33 -1.34 -15.57
CA ARG A 209 -2.33 -2.55 -16.42
C ARG A 209 -3.39 -3.56 -15.99
N ILE A 210 -3.54 -3.83 -14.69
CA ILE A 210 -4.63 -4.68 -14.19
C ILE A 210 -5.99 -4.12 -14.63
N CYS A 211 -6.24 -2.84 -14.38
CA CYS A 211 -7.52 -2.21 -14.73
C CYS A 211 -7.77 -2.17 -16.25
N THR A 212 -6.76 -2.07 -17.11
CA THR A 212 -6.94 -1.92 -18.56
C THR A 212 -6.83 -3.23 -19.35
N GLU A 213 -6.01 -4.18 -18.90
CA GLU A 213 -5.57 -5.33 -19.69
C GLU A 213 -6.04 -6.69 -19.12
N ALA A 214 -6.21 -6.82 -17.80
CA ALA A 214 -6.57 -8.09 -17.18
C ALA A 214 -7.99 -8.57 -17.53
N ASP A 215 -8.24 -9.88 -17.50
CA ASP A 215 -9.61 -10.40 -17.48
C ASP A 215 -10.25 -10.19 -16.09
N LEU A 216 -11.10 -9.17 -15.97
CA LEU A 216 -11.79 -8.84 -14.72
C LEU A 216 -13.03 -9.71 -14.45
N ASN A 217 -13.29 -10.72 -15.27
CA ASN A 217 -14.24 -11.79 -14.92
C ASN A 217 -13.56 -12.94 -14.16
N SER A 218 -12.23 -12.92 -14.13
CA SER A 218 -11.39 -13.92 -13.49
C SER A 218 -10.94 -13.47 -12.09
N GLU A 219 -10.67 -14.40 -11.18
CA GLU A 219 -10.16 -14.06 -9.84
C GLU A 219 -8.64 -13.81 -9.82
N TYR A 220 -7.91 -14.31 -10.83
CA TYR A 220 -6.44 -14.40 -10.80
C TYR A 220 -5.77 -13.04 -10.63
N TYR A 221 -6.29 -12.01 -11.28
CA TYR A 221 -5.70 -10.67 -11.25
C TYR A 221 -5.67 -10.08 -9.82
N LEU A 222 -6.56 -10.51 -8.93
CA LEU A 222 -6.59 -10.03 -7.55
C LEU A 222 -5.26 -10.34 -6.84
N TYR A 223 -4.69 -11.52 -7.11
CA TYR A 223 -3.43 -11.96 -6.48
C TYR A 223 -2.18 -11.29 -7.08
N SER A 224 -2.32 -10.57 -8.20
CA SER A 224 -1.23 -9.78 -8.79
C SER A 224 -0.93 -8.50 -8.00
N TYR A 225 -1.85 -8.04 -7.15
CA TYR A 225 -1.66 -6.84 -6.33
C TYR A 225 -0.62 -7.00 -5.20
N GLY A 226 -0.19 -8.22 -4.87
CA GLY A 226 0.70 -8.44 -3.74
C GLY A 226 0.09 -8.09 -2.37
N GLU A 227 -1.24 -8.01 -2.29
CA GLU A 227 -2.01 -7.74 -1.07
C GLU A 227 -2.71 -9.00 -0.60
N TYR A 228 -3.21 -8.98 0.64
CA TYR A 228 -4.13 -10.02 1.10
C TYR A 228 -5.48 -9.90 0.38
N ILE A 229 -5.95 -11.01 -0.17
CA ILE A 229 -7.20 -11.14 -0.93
C ILE A 229 -8.14 -12.07 -0.14
N GLY A 230 -9.06 -11.46 0.60
CA GLY A 230 -10.04 -12.15 1.42
C GLY A 230 -11.37 -12.39 0.72
N GLU A 231 -12.37 -12.78 1.51
CA GLU A 231 -13.74 -12.98 1.02
C GLU A 231 -14.37 -11.68 0.48
N ASN A 232 -14.00 -10.53 1.04
CA ASN A 232 -14.56 -9.26 0.59
C ASN A 232 -14.08 -8.87 -0.80
N GLU A 233 -12.77 -8.94 -1.09
CA GLU A 233 -12.21 -8.67 -2.41
C GLU A 233 -12.76 -9.67 -3.46
N ARG A 234 -12.75 -10.97 -3.13
CA ARG A 234 -13.25 -12.03 -4.02
C ARG A 234 -14.75 -11.87 -4.29
N GLY A 235 -15.54 -11.66 -3.25
CA GLY A 235 -16.99 -11.53 -3.36
C GLY A 235 -17.39 -10.29 -4.15
N LEU A 236 -16.72 -9.15 -3.91
CA LEU A 236 -16.98 -7.91 -4.62
C LEU A 236 -16.61 -8.04 -6.12
N SER A 237 -15.41 -8.55 -6.41
CA SER A 237 -14.96 -8.82 -7.78
C SER A 237 -15.93 -9.75 -8.53
N LYS A 238 -16.31 -10.86 -7.89
CA LYS A 238 -17.23 -11.85 -8.46
C LYS A 238 -18.62 -11.26 -8.75
N TYR A 239 -19.16 -10.48 -7.82
CA TYR A 239 -20.46 -9.86 -8.03
C TYR A 239 -20.40 -8.83 -9.14
N LEU A 240 -19.39 -7.95 -9.13
CA LEU A 240 -19.21 -6.99 -10.21
C LEU A 240 -19.02 -7.70 -11.56
N ALA A 241 -18.32 -8.82 -11.64
CA ALA A 241 -18.20 -9.64 -12.85
C ALA A 241 -19.55 -10.18 -13.36
N SER A 242 -20.50 -10.44 -12.46
CA SER A 242 -21.85 -10.91 -12.83
C SER A 242 -22.73 -9.83 -13.46
N LEU A 243 -22.44 -8.55 -13.21
CA LEU A 243 -23.26 -7.43 -13.70
C LEU A 243 -23.08 -7.20 -15.21
N PRO A 244 -24.15 -6.85 -15.95
CA PRO A 244 -24.03 -6.44 -17.34
C PRO A 244 -23.20 -5.17 -17.47
N GLN A 245 -22.48 -5.02 -18.59
CA GLN A 245 -21.62 -3.86 -18.81
C GLN A 245 -22.38 -2.53 -18.75
N GLU A 246 -23.65 -2.51 -19.15
CA GLU A 246 -24.50 -1.31 -19.07
C GLU A 246 -24.67 -0.80 -17.63
N GLU A 247 -24.74 -1.68 -16.64
CA GLU A 247 -24.86 -1.29 -15.23
C GLU A 247 -23.54 -0.74 -14.70
N ILE A 248 -22.42 -1.38 -15.04
CA ILE A 248 -21.07 -0.89 -14.71
C ILE A 248 -20.84 0.50 -15.31
N ASP A 249 -21.24 0.71 -16.57
CA ASP A 249 -21.10 1.99 -17.26
C ASP A 249 -21.94 3.08 -16.57
N LYS A 250 -23.19 2.79 -16.15
CA LYS A 250 -24.03 3.75 -15.40
C LYS A 250 -23.42 4.14 -14.06
N ILE A 251 -22.82 3.19 -13.34
CA ILE A 251 -22.13 3.46 -12.08
C ILE A 251 -20.94 4.40 -12.33
N ALA A 252 -20.11 4.09 -13.32
CA ALA A 252 -18.95 4.90 -13.67
C ALA A 252 -19.34 6.30 -14.20
N GLU A 253 -20.40 6.41 -15.00
CA GLU A 253 -20.93 7.69 -15.48
C GLU A 253 -21.40 8.59 -14.33
N THR A 254 -22.05 8.00 -13.33
CA THR A 254 -22.47 8.73 -12.11
C THR A 254 -21.27 9.26 -11.34
N PHE A 255 -20.25 8.42 -11.17
CA PHE A 255 -19.01 8.78 -10.49
C PHE A 255 -18.22 9.88 -11.21
N VAL A 256 -17.95 9.72 -12.51
CA VAL A 256 -17.23 10.70 -13.33
C VAL A 256 -18.05 11.99 -13.49
N GLY A 257 -19.37 11.87 -13.65
CA GLY A 257 -20.28 13.02 -13.71
C GLY A 257 -20.30 13.80 -12.41
N GLY A 258 -20.32 13.11 -11.26
CA GLY A 258 -20.20 13.72 -9.94
C GLY A 258 -18.90 14.52 -9.78
N PHE A 259 -17.78 13.95 -10.23
CA PHE A 259 -16.49 14.64 -10.25
C PHE A 259 -16.52 15.92 -11.10
N ARG A 260 -17.08 15.85 -12.32
CA ARG A 260 -17.18 17.01 -13.21
C ARG A 260 -18.09 18.10 -12.64
N LYS A 261 -19.24 17.71 -12.06
CA LYS A 261 -20.20 18.63 -11.40
C LYS A 261 -19.60 19.30 -10.17
N GLY A 262 -18.65 18.65 -9.49
CA GLY A 262 -17.92 19.24 -8.36
C GLY A 262 -17.19 20.52 -8.74
N PHE A 263 -16.56 20.58 -9.92
CA PHE A 263 -15.93 21.80 -10.43
C PHE A 263 -16.93 22.95 -10.63
N GLU A 264 -18.13 22.65 -11.14
CA GLU A 264 -19.19 23.65 -11.34
C GLU A 264 -19.70 24.17 -9.99
N THR A 265 -19.93 23.26 -9.05
CA THR A 265 -20.48 23.56 -7.72
C THR A 265 -19.52 24.40 -6.89
N MET A 266 -18.21 24.10 -6.95
CA MET A 266 -17.18 24.85 -6.24
C MET A 266 -16.69 26.09 -6.98
N ASN A 267 -17.24 26.37 -8.18
CA ASN A 267 -16.80 27.47 -9.05
C ASN A 267 -15.29 27.42 -9.34
N VAL A 268 -14.77 26.20 -9.56
CA VAL A 268 -13.36 25.94 -9.89
C VAL A 268 -13.24 25.73 -11.41
N PRO A 269 -12.32 26.40 -12.10
CA PRO A 269 -12.07 26.16 -13.52
C PRO A 269 -11.59 24.72 -13.76
N PHE A 270 -12.26 24.04 -14.69
CA PHE A 270 -11.83 22.73 -15.17
C PHE A 270 -10.86 22.82 -16.34
N ASP A 271 -10.90 23.93 -17.09
CA ASP A 271 -10.00 24.13 -18.22
C ASP A 271 -8.53 24.10 -17.76
N GLY A 272 -7.68 23.46 -18.56
CA GLY A 272 -6.28 23.22 -18.23
C GLY A 272 -6.00 22.01 -17.33
N LYS A 273 -7.01 21.37 -16.72
CA LYS A 273 -6.80 20.12 -15.96
C LYS A 273 -6.50 18.92 -16.87
N LYS A 274 -5.63 18.03 -16.40
CA LYS A 274 -5.10 16.89 -17.19
C LYS A 274 -5.04 15.56 -16.46
N THR A 275 -4.98 15.54 -15.14
CA THR A 275 -4.82 14.29 -14.39
C THR A 275 -5.85 14.17 -13.26
N VAL A 276 -6.28 12.95 -12.95
CA VAL A 276 -7.21 12.64 -11.85
C VAL A 276 -6.68 11.46 -11.06
N ASN A 277 -6.64 11.55 -9.73
CA ASN A 277 -6.21 10.43 -8.90
C ASN A 277 -7.40 9.56 -8.50
N ILE A 278 -7.48 8.35 -9.05
CA ILE A 278 -8.57 7.42 -8.69
C ILE A 278 -8.08 6.54 -7.54
N ARG A 279 -8.87 6.48 -6.47
CA ARG A 279 -8.63 5.65 -5.27
C ARG A 279 -9.76 4.65 -5.14
N TYR A 280 -9.46 3.40 -4.84
CA TYR A 280 -10.45 2.31 -4.83
C TYR A 280 -10.00 1.14 -3.95
N SER A 281 -10.93 0.25 -3.61
CA SER A 281 -10.60 -1.02 -2.96
C SER A 281 -10.44 -2.12 -4.00
N ILE A 282 -9.47 -3.02 -3.79
CA ILE A 282 -9.28 -4.21 -4.63
C ILE A 282 -10.60 -4.98 -4.74
N GLY A 283 -10.95 -5.42 -5.95
CA GLY A 283 -12.24 -6.01 -6.30
C GLY A 283 -13.20 -5.04 -6.99
N GLN A 284 -12.90 -3.74 -7.07
CA GLN A 284 -13.72 -2.71 -7.73
C GLN A 284 -13.27 -2.40 -9.18
N GLU A 285 -12.34 -3.16 -9.73
CA GLU A 285 -11.61 -2.85 -10.97
C GLU A 285 -12.52 -2.72 -12.19
N ARG A 286 -13.66 -3.44 -12.24
CA ARG A 286 -14.63 -3.28 -13.34
C ARG A 286 -15.20 -1.86 -13.40
N ILE A 287 -15.49 -1.27 -12.23
CA ILE A 287 -15.96 0.12 -12.12
C ILE A 287 -14.81 1.06 -12.48
N VAL A 288 -13.60 0.81 -11.96
CA VAL A 288 -12.41 1.63 -12.25
C VAL A 288 -12.08 1.64 -13.74
N ARG A 289 -12.13 0.49 -14.43
CA ARG A 289 -11.96 0.37 -15.88
C ARG A 289 -12.93 1.25 -16.66
N ALA A 290 -14.21 1.24 -16.27
CA ALA A 290 -15.21 2.08 -16.90
C ALA A 290 -14.98 3.58 -16.57
N ALA A 291 -14.57 3.89 -15.33
CA ALA A 291 -14.24 5.24 -14.89
C ALA A 291 -13.01 5.80 -15.63
N ILE A 292 -11.97 5.01 -15.87
CA ILE A 292 -10.79 5.39 -16.69
C ILE A 292 -11.25 5.89 -18.07
N LYS A 293 -12.11 5.10 -18.74
CA LYS A 293 -12.69 5.49 -20.04
C LYS A 293 -13.55 6.76 -19.93
N GLY A 294 -14.29 6.92 -18.84
CA GLY A 294 -15.10 8.11 -18.59
C GLY A 294 -14.27 9.37 -18.39
N PHE A 295 -13.19 9.27 -17.61
CA PHE A 295 -12.25 10.37 -17.38
C PHE A 295 -11.48 10.76 -18.66
N ASP A 296 -11.07 9.78 -19.45
CA ASP A 296 -10.42 10.02 -20.75
C ASP A 296 -11.33 10.83 -21.70
N LYS A 297 -12.63 10.50 -21.76
CA LYS A 297 -13.62 11.26 -22.56
C LYS A 297 -13.74 12.73 -22.16
N ILE A 298 -13.43 13.09 -20.91
CA ILE A 298 -13.43 14.49 -20.43
C ILE A 298 -12.01 15.09 -20.38
N GLY A 299 -11.01 14.40 -20.95
CA GLY A 299 -9.65 14.90 -21.11
C GLY A 299 -8.75 14.74 -19.88
N LEU A 300 -9.08 13.85 -18.94
CA LEU A 300 -8.28 13.55 -17.76
C LEU A 300 -7.64 12.16 -17.84
N LYS A 301 -6.33 12.10 -17.64
CA LYS A 301 -5.58 10.86 -17.48
C LYS A 301 -5.64 10.36 -16.04
N PRO A 302 -5.90 9.08 -15.80
CA PRO A 302 -5.94 8.53 -14.45
C PRO A 302 -4.54 8.38 -13.85
N ILE A 303 -4.42 8.69 -12.56
CA ILE A 303 -3.29 8.35 -11.70
C ILE A 303 -3.78 7.27 -10.74
N LEU A 304 -3.20 6.06 -10.85
CA LEU A 304 -3.55 4.89 -10.07
C LEU A 304 -2.31 4.42 -9.29
N CYS A 305 -2.19 4.86 -8.05
CA CYS A 305 -1.07 4.50 -7.17
C CYS A 305 -1.56 3.75 -5.94
N ARG A 306 -0.69 2.91 -5.38
CA ARG A 306 -0.93 2.26 -4.09
C ARG A 306 -0.92 3.31 -2.99
N TYR A 307 -1.51 2.98 -1.84
CA TYR A 307 -1.14 3.69 -0.62
C TYR A 307 0.37 3.55 -0.32
N ALA A 308 0.93 4.54 0.35
CA ALA A 308 2.33 4.47 0.79
C ALA A 308 2.51 3.31 1.78
N VAL A 309 3.29 2.30 1.40
CA VAL A 309 3.61 1.15 2.25
C VAL A 309 4.64 1.53 3.31
N SER A 310 5.75 2.16 2.90
CA SER A 310 6.81 2.55 3.84
C SER A 310 6.37 3.62 4.84
N ARG A 311 6.82 3.45 6.09
CA ARG A 311 6.62 4.41 7.19
C ARG A 311 7.20 5.79 6.94
N ILE A 312 8.21 5.91 6.08
CA ILE A 312 8.78 7.21 5.70
C ILE A 312 7.72 8.09 5.02
N ASN A 313 6.79 7.50 4.27
CA ASN A 313 5.78 8.22 3.48
C ASN A 313 4.35 8.13 4.03
N ARG A 314 4.01 7.07 4.75
CA ARG A 314 2.63 6.86 5.24
C ARG A 314 2.28 7.83 6.37
N LYS A 315 1.01 8.24 6.40
CA LYS A 315 0.48 9.14 7.42
C LYS A 315 -0.45 8.37 8.35
N GLN A 316 0.03 8.05 9.56
CA GLN A 316 -0.75 7.28 10.54
C GLN A 316 -1.29 5.99 9.88
N VAL A 317 -2.56 5.66 10.12
CA VAL A 317 -3.25 4.49 9.54
C VAL A 317 -3.76 4.72 8.11
N ILE A 318 -3.68 5.96 7.59
CA ILE A 318 -4.35 6.36 6.35
C ILE A 318 -3.74 5.63 5.14
N ARG A 319 -4.62 5.05 4.31
CA ARG A 319 -4.27 4.41 3.03
C ARG A 319 -4.83 5.23 1.86
N GLN A 320 -4.00 6.05 1.23
CA GLN A 320 -4.41 6.88 0.07
C GLN A 320 -3.90 6.29 -1.24
N GLY A 321 -4.81 5.71 -2.02
CA GLY A 321 -4.49 5.02 -3.27
C GLY A 321 -5.46 3.87 -3.47
N PHE A 322 -5.05 2.84 -4.21
CA PHE A 322 -5.72 1.55 -4.12
C PHE A 322 -5.23 0.76 -2.90
N THR A 323 -6.09 -0.06 -2.30
CA THR A 323 -5.76 -0.90 -1.12
C THR A 323 -6.72 -2.09 -1.01
N ASN A 324 -6.37 -3.12 -0.24
CA ASN A 324 -7.34 -4.12 0.19
C ASN A 324 -8.24 -3.60 1.32
N ILE A 325 -9.29 -4.35 1.65
CA ILE A 325 -10.10 -4.12 2.83
C ILE A 325 -9.30 -4.67 4.02
N SER A 326 -8.99 -3.81 5.00
CA SER A 326 -7.93 -4.08 6.00
C SER A 326 -8.11 -5.43 6.69
N LEU A 327 -7.14 -6.33 6.50
CA LEU A 327 -7.10 -7.64 7.14
C LEU A 327 -7.02 -7.55 8.67
N ASN A 328 -6.30 -6.54 9.18
CA ASN A 328 -6.07 -6.39 10.61
C ASN A 328 -5.85 -4.92 10.97
N MET A 329 -6.94 -4.27 11.41
CA MET A 329 -6.89 -2.88 11.88
C MET A 329 -6.03 -2.69 13.14
N GLN A 330 -5.84 -3.74 13.95
CA GLN A 330 -4.95 -3.67 15.12
C GLN A 330 -3.50 -3.53 14.68
N PHE A 331 -3.07 -4.26 13.64
CA PHE A 331 -1.73 -4.10 13.07
C PHE A 331 -1.50 -2.69 12.53
N ASP A 332 -2.44 -2.18 11.72
CA ASP A 332 -2.35 -0.80 11.21
C ASP A 332 -2.23 0.22 12.35
N TYR A 333 -2.99 0.01 13.43
CA TYR A 333 -2.99 0.86 14.60
C TYR A 333 -1.68 0.77 15.39
N ASP A 334 -1.18 -0.43 15.66
CA ASP A 334 0.03 -0.68 16.45
C ASP A 334 1.28 -0.04 15.82
N HIS A 335 1.34 0.01 14.49
CA HIS A 335 2.47 0.59 13.73
C HIS A 335 2.24 2.04 13.24
N ARG A 336 1.15 2.69 13.66
CA ARG A 336 0.76 4.02 13.12
C ARG A 336 1.78 5.14 13.43
N CYS A 337 2.58 4.98 14.49
CA CYS A 337 3.55 5.95 14.99
C CYS A 337 4.99 5.42 14.96
N ASP A 338 5.30 4.40 14.14
CA ASP A 338 6.66 3.87 14.04
C ASP A 338 7.67 4.86 13.47
N ASP A 339 7.21 5.92 12.80
CA ASP A 339 8.06 7.05 12.43
C ASP A 339 8.70 7.72 13.66
N ALA A 340 8.17 7.53 14.87
CA ALA A 340 8.82 7.97 16.11
C ALA A 340 10.25 7.42 16.29
N LEU A 341 10.63 6.31 15.63
CA LEU A 341 11.98 5.74 15.70
C LEU A 341 13.03 6.62 14.99
N PHE A 342 12.62 7.43 14.02
CA PHE A 342 13.52 8.30 13.25
C PHE A 342 13.06 9.77 13.17
N LEU A 343 11.90 10.09 13.75
CA LEU A 343 11.35 11.44 13.76
C LEU A 343 12.15 12.36 14.69
N ASN A 344 12.94 13.23 14.07
CA ASN A 344 13.55 14.37 14.74
C ASN A 344 13.51 15.60 13.82
N LYS A 345 13.94 16.75 14.38
CA LYS A 345 13.92 18.01 13.64
C LYS A 345 14.72 17.92 12.32
N ARG A 346 15.88 17.26 12.33
CA ARG A 346 16.77 17.19 11.17
C ARG A 346 16.14 16.39 10.02
N PHE A 347 15.49 15.27 10.34
CA PHE A 347 14.72 14.49 9.38
C PHE A 347 13.54 15.29 8.81
N ILE A 348 12.79 16.01 9.63
CA ILE A 348 11.66 16.84 9.18
C ILE A 348 12.11 17.94 8.22
N GLU A 349 13.18 18.68 8.55
CA GLU A 349 13.71 19.71 7.65
C GLU A 349 14.14 19.10 6.31
N ARG A 350 14.89 17.98 6.34
CA ARG A 350 15.29 17.26 5.13
C ARG A 350 14.08 16.82 4.29
N LYS A 351 13.06 16.24 4.92
CA LYS A 351 11.81 15.83 4.25
C LYS A 351 11.11 17.02 3.59
N LEU A 352 11.00 18.17 4.25
CA LEU A 352 10.40 19.38 3.68
C LEU A 352 11.24 19.96 2.52
N ASP A 353 12.56 19.92 2.63
CA ASP A 353 13.46 20.38 1.57
C ASP A 353 13.35 19.49 0.32
N ILE A 354 13.31 18.16 0.49
CA ILE A 354 13.09 17.21 -0.60
C ILE A 354 11.72 17.45 -1.23
N MET A 355 10.65 17.53 -0.42
CA MET A 355 9.31 17.82 -0.93
C MET A 355 9.30 19.09 -1.78
N ARG A 356 9.89 20.18 -1.28
CA ARG A 356 9.95 21.46 -2.03
C ARG A 356 10.69 21.29 -3.35
N LYS A 357 11.86 20.63 -3.33
CA LYS A 357 12.65 20.37 -4.54
C LYS A 357 11.85 19.58 -5.58
N VAL A 358 11.20 18.50 -5.17
CA VAL A 358 10.46 17.61 -6.09
C VAL A 358 9.19 18.30 -6.61
N TYR A 359 8.43 19.00 -5.76
CA TYR A 359 7.28 19.78 -6.23
C TYR A 359 7.66 20.93 -7.16
N GLU A 360 8.84 21.53 -6.97
CA GLU A 360 9.37 22.52 -7.90
C GLU A 360 9.66 21.93 -9.27
N GLU A 361 10.25 20.73 -9.30
CA GLU A 361 10.56 19.98 -10.51
C GLU A 361 9.28 19.58 -11.27
N TYR A 362 8.27 19.10 -10.56
CA TYR A 362 6.97 18.68 -11.10
C TYR A 362 5.88 19.75 -10.99
N ARG A 363 6.26 21.04 -10.99
CA ARG A 363 5.30 22.15 -10.84
C ARG A 363 4.21 22.11 -11.91
N GLU A 364 4.58 21.80 -13.15
CA GLU A 364 3.63 21.77 -14.26
C GLU A 364 2.60 20.64 -14.10
N ASP A 365 3.05 19.45 -13.69
CA ASP A 365 2.19 18.30 -13.40
C ASP A 365 1.26 18.56 -12.21
N ALA A 366 1.78 19.19 -11.15
CA ALA A 366 0.98 19.60 -9.99
C ALA A 366 -0.12 20.62 -10.36
N ALA A 367 0.19 21.59 -11.24
CA ALA A 367 -0.77 22.64 -11.63
C ALA A 367 -1.99 22.08 -12.40
N VAL A 368 -1.78 21.03 -13.20
CA VAL A 368 -2.82 20.39 -14.02
C VAL A 368 -3.62 19.30 -13.29
N TYR A 369 -3.28 19.02 -12.02
CA TYR A 369 -3.99 18.05 -11.19
C TYR A 369 -5.43 18.47 -10.93
N ALA A 370 -6.38 17.59 -11.26
CA ALA A 370 -7.82 17.82 -11.15
C ALA A 370 -8.39 17.43 -9.78
N GLY A 371 -7.63 16.68 -8.97
CA GLY A 371 -8.03 16.22 -7.64
C GLY A 371 -8.36 14.73 -7.57
N PRO A 372 -8.74 14.24 -6.38
CA PRO A 372 -9.02 12.84 -6.13
C PRO A 372 -10.46 12.44 -6.48
N ALA A 373 -10.63 11.29 -7.11
CA ALA A 373 -11.90 10.61 -7.31
C ALA A 373 -11.86 9.29 -6.53
N VAL A 374 -12.66 9.18 -5.48
CA VAL A 374 -12.56 8.09 -4.51
C VAL A 374 -13.77 7.16 -4.61
N ILE A 375 -13.51 5.87 -4.75
CA ILE A 375 -14.47 4.79 -4.57
C ILE A 375 -14.17 4.19 -3.19
N GLU A 376 -14.99 4.50 -2.20
CA GLU A 376 -14.86 3.96 -0.85
C GLU A 376 -15.63 2.64 -0.70
N SER A 377 -15.16 1.81 0.21
CA SER A 377 -15.85 0.60 0.65
C SER A 377 -16.43 0.83 2.05
N PHE A 378 -17.55 0.19 2.36
CA PHE A 378 -18.14 0.21 3.70
C PHE A 378 -18.81 -1.11 4.06
N GLY A 379 -19.06 -1.32 5.35
CA GLY A 379 -19.81 -2.46 5.86
C GLY A 379 -18.95 -3.65 6.29
N GLU A 380 -17.63 -3.50 6.27
CA GLU A 380 -16.68 -4.43 6.88
C GLU A 380 -16.85 -4.48 8.41
N GLU A 381 -16.60 -5.65 9.01
CA GLU A 381 -16.57 -5.77 10.47
C GLU A 381 -15.35 -5.00 10.99
N THR A 382 -15.61 -3.94 11.75
CA THR A 382 -14.55 -3.14 12.37
C THR A 382 -14.52 -3.42 13.87
N ALA A 383 -13.38 -3.91 14.35
CA ALA A 383 -13.08 -3.95 15.77
C ALA A 383 -12.25 -2.71 16.12
N GLU A 384 -12.66 -1.98 17.16
CA GLU A 384 -11.87 -0.86 17.67
C GLU A 384 -10.48 -1.37 18.12
N PRO A 385 -9.38 -0.83 17.57
CA PRO A 385 -8.05 -1.21 18.01
C PRO A 385 -7.80 -0.82 19.47
N VAL A 386 -7.06 -1.66 20.18
CA VAL A 386 -6.65 -1.47 21.57
C VAL A 386 -5.27 -0.83 21.61
N ALA A 387 -5.09 0.20 22.44
CA ALA A 387 -3.78 0.78 22.66
C ALA A 387 -2.87 -0.14 23.47
N LYS A 388 -1.63 -0.31 23.00
CA LYS A 388 -0.57 -1.09 23.65
C LYS A 388 0.58 -0.16 24.04
N ASP A 389 1.08 -0.33 25.26
CA ASP A 389 2.21 0.44 25.79
C ASP A 389 3.52 0.14 25.04
N ASP A 390 3.63 -1.09 24.51
CA ASP A 390 4.77 -1.56 23.73
C ASP A 390 4.74 -1.12 22.26
N ALA A 391 3.66 -0.48 21.79
CA ALA A 391 3.67 0.15 20.48
C ALA A 391 4.54 1.44 20.48
N SER A 392 5.00 1.85 19.30
CA SER A 392 5.66 3.13 19.14
C SER A 392 4.69 4.29 19.42
N SER A 393 5.16 5.32 20.11
CA SER A 393 4.37 6.50 20.44
C SER A 393 5.25 7.75 20.42
N TYR A 394 4.72 8.88 20.00
CA TYR A 394 5.47 10.13 20.05
C TYR A 394 5.69 10.60 21.48
N THR A 395 6.91 11.03 21.77
CA THR A 395 7.17 11.93 22.90
C THR A 395 6.48 13.28 22.69
N ASP A 396 6.30 14.09 23.74
CA ASP A 396 5.75 15.45 23.62
C ASP A 396 6.51 16.33 22.61
N ALA A 397 7.83 16.14 22.51
CA ALA A 397 8.67 16.86 21.55
C ALA A 397 8.40 16.38 20.12
N GLN A 398 8.31 15.07 19.92
CA GLN A 398 7.97 14.47 18.62
C GLN A 398 6.55 14.81 18.18
N GLN A 399 5.58 14.85 19.10
CA GLN A 399 4.21 15.23 18.79
C GLN A 399 4.14 16.67 18.26
N LYS A 400 4.87 17.60 18.89
CA LYS A 400 4.98 18.99 18.41
C LYS A 400 5.62 19.07 17.04
N LEU A 401 6.73 18.34 16.85
CA LEU A 401 7.44 18.26 15.57
C LEU A 401 6.55 17.68 14.47
N TYR A 402 5.80 16.61 14.74
CA TYR A 402 4.86 16.00 13.81
C TYR A 402 3.76 16.98 13.41
N THR A 403 3.16 17.70 14.38
CA THR A 403 2.13 18.71 14.10
C THR A 403 2.69 19.90 13.29
N GLU A 404 3.92 20.33 13.60
CA GLU A 404 4.61 21.36 12.82
C GLU A 404 4.85 20.91 11.39
N PHE A 405 5.38 19.68 11.21
CA PHE A 405 5.56 19.07 9.90
C PHE A 405 4.24 18.97 9.14
N ALA A 406 3.16 18.51 9.77
CA ALA A 406 1.85 18.38 9.12
C ALA A 406 1.31 19.74 8.61
N THR A 407 1.53 20.81 9.38
CA THR A 407 1.18 22.17 8.96
C THR A 407 2.04 22.63 7.78
N ARG A 408 3.37 22.59 7.93
CA ARG A 408 4.32 23.08 6.92
C ARG A 408 4.26 22.29 5.61
N SER A 409 4.10 20.97 5.70
CA SER A 409 3.95 20.11 4.53
C SER A 409 2.63 20.37 3.81
N GLY A 410 1.53 20.60 4.55
CA GLY A 410 0.25 21.02 3.96
C GLY A 410 0.33 22.38 3.25
N GLU A 411 0.99 23.37 3.86
CA GLU A 411 1.24 24.68 3.25
C GLU A 411 2.07 24.56 1.98
N LEU A 412 3.13 23.75 2.01
CA LEU A 412 3.98 23.46 0.86
C LEU A 412 3.17 22.81 -0.26
N VAL A 413 2.42 21.73 0.01
CA VAL A 413 1.58 21.08 -1.01
C VAL A 413 0.57 22.07 -1.59
N ASN A 414 -0.04 22.92 -0.76
CA ASN A 414 -1.01 23.93 -1.21
C ASN A 414 -0.37 25.04 -2.07
N GLU A 415 0.94 25.27 -1.98
CA GLU A 415 1.69 26.18 -2.86
C GLU A 415 1.67 25.68 -4.32
N TYR A 416 1.76 24.36 -4.52
CA TYR A 416 1.83 23.71 -5.84
C TYR A 416 0.50 23.15 -6.32
N ILE A 417 -0.34 22.69 -5.41
CA ILE A 417 -1.69 22.15 -5.64
C ILE A 417 -2.67 22.91 -4.73
N PRO A 418 -3.08 24.14 -5.10
CA PRO A 418 -3.98 24.91 -4.24
C PRO A 418 -5.32 24.20 -4.06
N GLY A 419 -5.77 24.07 -2.81
CA GLY A 419 -7.00 23.36 -2.45
C GLY A 419 -8.27 23.95 -3.09
N ASP A 420 -8.23 25.22 -3.48
CA ASP A 420 -9.30 25.94 -4.18
C ASP A 420 -9.19 25.84 -5.72
N LYS A 421 -8.31 24.99 -6.23
CA LYS A 421 -8.03 24.82 -7.68
C LYS A 421 -8.26 23.41 -8.20
N TYR A 422 -8.84 22.52 -7.41
CA TYR A 422 -9.20 21.17 -7.85
C TYR A 422 -10.55 20.74 -7.26
N SER A 423 -11.11 19.62 -7.74
CA SER A 423 -12.33 19.03 -7.20
C SER A 423 -12.08 17.65 -6.62
N PHE A 424 -12.95 17.20 -5.74
CA PHE A 424 -12.97 15.80 -5.33
C PHE A 424 -14.35 15.21 -5.51
N THR A 425 -14.41 13.88 -5.56
CA THR A 425 -15.68 13.16 -5.47
C THR A 425 -15.48 11.88 -4.68
N ILE A 426 -16.51 11.45 -3.97
CA ILE A 426 -16.53 10.20 -3.23
C ILE A 426 -17.82 9.48 -3.60
N ILE A 427 -17.70 8.23 -4.01
CA ILE A 427 -18.81 7.28 -4.14
C ILE A 427 -18.48 6.08 -3.27
N ALA A 428 -19.46 5.51 -2.58
CA ALA A 428 -19.22 4.41 -1.66
C ALA A 428 -20.05 3.19 -2.04
N PHE A 429 -19.47 2.00 -1.89
CA PHE A 429 -20.12 0.71 -2.13
C PHE A 429 -19.96 -0.24 -0.94
N PRO A 430 -20.94 -1.10 -0.66
CA PRO A 430 -20.82 -2.08 0.40
C PRO A 430 -19.81 -3.16 0.04
N VAL A 431 -19.21 -3.76 1.06
CA VAL A 431 -18.46 -5.03 0.94
C VAL A 431 -19.38 -6.22 1.19
N PRO A 432 -19.04 -7.44 0.72
CA PRO A 432 -19.84 -8.65 0.92
C PRO A 432 -20.24 -8.93 2.38
N GLU A 433 -19.35 -8.62 3.32
CA GLU A 433 -19.56 -8.82 4.76
C GLU A 433 -20.74 -8.02 5.36
N VAL A 434 -21.17 -6.91 4.73
CA VAL A 434 -22.19 -6.00 5.30
C VAL A 434 -23.50 -6.70 5.68
N HIS A 435 -23.90 -7.72 4.90
CA HIS A 435 -25.16 -8.44 5.08
C HIS A 435 -25.18 -9.72 4.24
N GLU A 436 -25.92 -10.73 4.71
CA GLU A 436 -26.20 -11.98 3.94
C GLU A 436 -26.92 -11.76 2.60
N ARG A 437 -27.42 -10.56 2.34
CA ARG A 437 -28.11 -10.12 1.10
C ARG A 437 -27.32 -8.98 0.46
N PHE A 438 -26.01 -9.17 0.39
CA PHE A 438 -25.07 -8.19 -0.12
C PHE A 438 -25.49 -7.63 -1.49
N GLU A 439 -25.95 -8.48 -2.41
CA GLU A 439 -26.35 -8.06 -3.76
C GLU A 439 -27.51 -7.04 -3.72
N ASP A 440 -28.55 -7.29 -2.90
CA ASP A 440 -29.68 -6.37 -2.71
C ASP A 440 -29.20 -5.02 -2.11
N VAL A 441 -28.29 -5.07 -1.12
CA VAL A 441 -27.72 -3.88 -0.48
C VAL A 441 -26.88 -3.07 -1.47
N PHE A 442 -26.13 -3.75 -2.33
CA PHE A 442 -25.37 -3.11 -3.39
C PHE A 442 -26.29 -2.44 -4.41
N GLU A 443 -27.33 -3.12 -4.89
CA GLU A 443 -28.31 -2.55 -5.82
C GLU A 443 -28.99 -1.31 -5.23
N ASP A 444 -29.44 -1.37 -3.98
CA ASP A 444 -30.04 -0.24 -3.29
C ASP A 444 -29.05 0.93 -3.11
N THR A 445 -27.77 0.63 -2.87
CA THR A 445 -26.70 1.63 -2.81
C THR A 445 -26.49 2.30 -4.17
N VAL A 446 -26.47 1.54 -5.27
CA VAL A 446 -26.41 2.09 -6.64
C VAL A 446 -27.62 2.99 -6.91
N ARG A 447 -28.82 2.56 -6.52
CA ARG A 447 -30.05 3.36 -6.68
C ARG A 447 -29.98 4.66 -5.88
N LEU A 448 -29.40 4.65 -4.69
CA LEU A 448 -29.19 5.85 -3.87
C LEU A 448 -28.16 6.79 -4.49
N ASN A 449 -27.05 6.27 -4.99
CA ASN A 449 -25.99 7.05 -5.64
C ASN A 449 -26.45 7.69 -6.96
N THR A 450 -27.45 7.10 -7.63
CA THR A 450 -27.98 7.55 -8.94
C THR A 450 -29.25 8.41 -8.84
N LEU A 451 -29.66 8.79 -7.62
CA LEU A 451 -30.80 9.68 -7.41
C LEU A 451 -30.63 11.03 -8.13
N ASP A 452 -31.75 11.65 -8.53
CA ASP A 452 -31.74 12.97 -9.19
C ASP A 452 -31.15 14.05 -8.28
N SER A 453 -29.87 14.34 -8.52
CA SER A 453 -29.12 15.33 -7.75
C SER A 453 -29.77 16.71 -7.73
N ASN A 454 -30.43 17.15 -8.81
CA ASN A 454 -31.07 18.47 -8.86
C ASN A 454 -32.33 18.52 -7.99
N LYS A 455 -33.10 17.43 -7.96
CA LYS A 455 -34.26 17.31 -7.07
C LYS A 455 -33.84 17.37 -5.61
N TYR A 456 -32.85 16.58 -5.20
CA TYR A 456 -32.44 16.52 -3.79
C TYR A 456 -31.64 17.76 -3.36
N GLN A 457 -30.83 18.36 -4.24
CA GLN A 457 -30.18 19.65 -3.97
C GLN A 457 -31.20 20.74 -3.63
N ARG A 458 -32.30 20.84 -4.37
CA ARG A 458 -33.38 21.79 -4.06
C ARG A 458 -34.06 21.54 -2.72
N ILE A 459 -34.25 20.26 -2.37
CA ILE A 459 -34.83 19.89 -1.07
C ILE A 459 -33.88 20.31 0.05
N HIS A 460 -32.58 20.01 -0.07
CA HIS A 460 -31.58 20.40 0.92
C HIS A 460 -31.43 21.91 1.03
N GLN A 461 -31.41 22.65 -0.09
CA GLN A 461 -31.36 24.11 -0.06
C GLN A 461 -32.57 24.70 0.66
N CYS A 462 -33.78 24.17 0.41
CA CYS A 462 -34.98 24.59 1.13
C CYS A 462 -34.88 24.31 2.65
N MET A 463 -34.22 23.23 3.06
CA MET A 463 -33.97 22.95 4.48
C MET A 463 -32.97 23.94 5.08
N ILE A 464 -31.89 24.27 4.35
CA ILE A 464 -30.88 25.25 4.77
C ILE A 464 -31.52 26.63 4.91
N ASP A 465 -32.25 27.10 3.89
CA ASP A 465 -32.91 28.42 3.87
C ASP A 465 -33.94 28.62 5.00
N VAL A 466 -34.45 27.52 5.58
CA VAL A 466 -35.39 27.56 6.72
C VAL A 466 -34.67 27.54 8.06
N LEU A 467 -33.46 26.98 8.11
CA LEU A 467 -32.63 26.90 9.32
C LEU A 467 -31.75 28.14 9.51
N ASP A 468 -31.35 28.77 8.41
CA ASP A 468 -30.72 30.11 8.37
C ASP A 468 -31.74 31.22 8.66
#